data_AF-A0A7V3EPV6-F1
#
_entry.id   AF-A0A7V3EPV6-F1
#
_cell.length_a   1.000
_cell.length_b   1.000
_cell.length_c   1.000
_cell.angle_alpha   90.00
_cell.angle_beta   90.00
_cell.angle_gamma   90.00
#
_symmetry.space_group_name_H-M   'P 1'
#
loop_
_entity.id
_entity.type
_entity.pdbx_description
1 polymer ?
#
loop_
_entity_poly.entity_id
_entity_poly.type
_entity_poly.pdbx_seq_one_letter_code
_entity_poly.pdbx_strand_id
1 'polypeptide(L)'
;MIMKAYINEIFTSIQGEGSLVGLPFIFVRFAECNLRCPYCDTKFSWERSEFCYFGEEQLENPISIDKFIEIISSLPFNYLSFTGGEPLLNSEFIEEAIEKIDKKIFIETNGTLYEKLSSKLLDRVSFWSMDIKLPSLIKEDLFDTHINFINNLKKMKGELIIKAIFSTETEEEELFKVYKIATDFYKVNERVKLIFQPFTQNGEIKLSKKQLDIIYLIMKSQNFEIRLIPQIHKILNIP
;
A
#
# COMPACT_ATOMS: atom_id res chain seq x y z
N MET A 1 -3.34 12.44 27.39
CA MET A 1 -2.31 11.43 27.09
C MET A 1 -1.62 11.83 25.80
N ILE A 2 -0.29 11.71 25.72
CA ILE A 2 0.44 11.93 24.47
C ILE A 2 0.07 10.79 23.51
N MET A 3 -0.33 11.11 22.28
CA MET A 3 -0.68 10.14 21.25
C MET A 3 0.56 9.30 20.86
N LYS A 4 0.40 7.98 20.73
CA LYS A 4 1.49 7.04 20.40
C LYS A 4 1.01 5.97 19.43
N ALA A 5 1.95 5.39 18.69
CA ALA A 5 1.72 4.25 17.81
C ALA A 5 2.85 3.23 17.90
N TYR A 6 2.54 1.95 17.69
CA TYR A 6 3.56 0.91 17.56
C TYR A 6 4.09 0.91 16.13
N ILE A 7 5.39 1.15 15.97
CA ILE A 7 6.07 1.24 14.68
C ILE A 7 7.19 0.20 14.68
N ASN A 8 7.22 -0.71 13.71
CA ASN A 8 8.27 -1.71 13.61
C ASN A 8 9.57 -1.10 13.07
N GLU A 9 9.47 -0.29 12.01
CA GLU A 9 10.64 0.33 11.38
C GLU A 9 10.30 1.66 10.70
N ILE A 10 11.28 2.57 10.73
CA ILE A 10 11.34 3.79 9.93
C ILE A 10 12.65 3.75 9.15
N PHE A 11 12.58 3.81 7.83
CA PHE A 11 13.75 3.71 6.97
C PHE A 11 13.56 4.51 5.68
N THR A 12 14.64 4.68 4.93
CA THR A 12 14.60 5.32 3.61
C THR A 12 15.06 4.34 2.55
N SER A 13 14.30 4.23 1.47
CA SER A 13 14.63 3.35 0.36
C SER A 13 14.03 3.88 -0.94
N ILE A 14 14.18 3.12 -2.03
CA ILE A 14 13.52 3.38 -3.30
C ILE A 14 12.18 2.64 -3.29
N GLN A 15 11.08 3.33 -3.62
CA GLN A 15 9.78 2.70 -3.80
C GLN A 15 9.89 1.60 -4.86
N GLY A 16 9.63 0.36 -4.45
CA GLY A 16 9.77 -0.82 -5.28
C GLY A 16 8.48 -1.23 -6.00
N GLU A 17 7.35 -0.56 -5.74
CA GLU A 17 6.04 -0.98 -6.23
C GLU A 17 5.19 0.18 -6.78
N GLY A 18 4.16 -0.18 -7.55
CA GLY A 18 3.15 0.76 -8.02
C GLY A 18 3.66 1.76 -9.08
N SER A 19 2.86 2.80 -9.35
CA SER A 19 3.16 3.81 -10.38
C SER A 19 4.30 4.76 -10.01
N LEU A 20 4.70 4.80 -8.72
CA LEU A 20 5.79 5.64 -8.18
C LEU A 20 7.11 4.86 -8.00
N VAL A 21 7.19 3.65 -8.55
CA VAL A 21 8.41 2.82 -8.51
C VAL A 21 9.65 3.59 -8.99
N GLY A 22 10.76 3.46 -8.27
CA GLY A 22 12.03 4.13 -8.57
C GLY A 22 12.24 5.47 -7.86
N LEU A 23 11.24 6.00 -7.14
CA LEU A 23 11.37 7.26 -6.39
C LEU A 23 11.89 7.02 -4.96
N PRO A 24 12.67 7.94 -4.38
CA PRO A 24 13.16 7.83 -3.00
C PRO A 24 12.08 8.22 -1.99
N PHE A 25 11.86 7.35 -1.01
CA PHE A 25 10.77 7.42 -0.03
C PHE A 25 11.32 7.27 1.39
N ILE A 26 10.64 7.92 2.34
CA ILE A 26 10.66 7.51 3.74
C ILE A 26 9.53 6.49 3.92
N PHE A 27 9.83 5.37 4.53
CA PHE A 27 8.87 4.33 4.89
C PHE A 27 8.68 4.30 6.39
N VAL A 28 7.43 4.25 6.81
CA VAL A 28 7.01 4.03 8.20
C VAL A 28 6.17 2.77 8.19
N ARG A 29 6.70 1.72 8.80
CA ARG A 29 6.01 0.43 8.93
C ARG A 29 5.39 0.34 10.32
N PHE A 30 4.07 0.46 10.42
CA PHE A 30 3.39 0.22 11.69
C PHE A 30 3.45 -1.26 12.10
N ALA A 31 3.13 -1.51 13.37
CA ALA A 31 2.82 -2.84 13.85
C ALA A 31 1.35 -3.19 13.67
N GLU A 32 1.05 -4.48 13.77
CA GLU A 32 -0.28 -5.08 13.71
C GLU A 32 -0.90 -5.03 12.31
N CYS A 33 -1.49 -6.15 11.91
CA CYS A 33 -2.29 -6.25 10.69
C CYS A 33 -3.58 -6.97 11.03
N ASN A 34 -4.68 -6.62 10.37
CA ASN A 34 -5.94 -7.34 10.50
C ASN A 34 -6.05 -8.55 9.55
N LEU A 35 -5.06 -8.74 8.66
CA LEU A 35 -4.95 -9.90 7.77
C LEU A 35 -3.68 -10.72 8.08
N ARG A 36 -3.68 -11.98 7.63
CA ARG A 36 -2.54 -12.91 7.76
C ARG A 36 -2.21 -13.55 6.41
N CYS A 37 -2.01 -12.71 5.38
CA CYS A 37 -1.81 -13.16 4.00
C CYS A 37 -0.64 -14.18 3.89
N PRO A 38 -0.83 -15.35 3.26
CA PRO A 38 0.21 -16.39 3.19
C PRO A 38 1.52 -15.90 2.55
N TYR A 39 1.42 -15.04 1.54
CA TYR A 39 2.51 -14.48 0.75
C TYR A 39 3.10 -13.17 1.31
N CYS A 40 2.68 -12.75 2.51
CA CYS A 40 3.23 -11.55 3.16
C CYS A 40 4.74 -11.68 3.34
N ASP A 41 5.49 -10.69 2.86
CA ASP A 41 6.96 -10.58 3.03
C ASP A 41 7.35 -9.95 4.38
N THR A 42 6.41 -9.28 5.04
CA THR A 42 6.64 -8.51 6.27
C THR A 42 5.86 -9.09 7.45
N LYS A 43 5.85 -10.43 7.58
CA LYS A 43 5.14 -11.14 8.68
C LYS A 43 5.57 -10.68 10.08
N PHE A 44 6.80 -10.17 10.22
CA PHE A 44 7.29 -9.58 11.47
C PHE A 44 6.49 -8.35 11.91
N SER A 45 5.79 -7.66 10.99
CA SER A 45 4.93 -6.50 11.30
C SER A 45 3.52 -6.88 11.76
N TRP A 46 3.18 -8.17 11.78
CA TRP A 46 1.85 -8.63 12.21
C TRP A 46 1.58 -8.46 13.70
N GLU A 47 2.65 -8.34 14.49
CA GLU A 47 2.61 -8.24 15.94
C GLU A 47 3.44 -7.02 16.38
N ARG A 48 3.18 -6.55 17.61
CA ARG A 48 3.94 -5.46 18.22
C ARG A 48 5.37 -5.89 18.53
N SER A 49 6.30 -4.97 18.32
CA SER A 49 7.70 -5.09 18.73
C SER A 49 7.98 -4.18 19.92
N GLU A 50 8.85 -4.62 20.84
CA GLU A 50 9.37 -3.78 21.93
C GLU A 50 10.16 -2.57 21.40
N PHE A 51 10.73 -2.69 20.20
CA PHE A 51 11.54 -1.65 19.57
C PHE A 51 11.05 -1.27 18.18
N CYS A 52 11.17 0.01 17.86
CA CYS A 52 11.11 0.56 16.51
C CYS A 52 12.54 0.69 16.00
N TYR A 53 12.84 0.15 14.82
CA TYR A 53 14.14 0.28 14.18
C TYR A 53 14.17 1.54 13.30
N PHE A 54 15.08 2.47 13.58
CA PHE A 54 15.32 3.64 12.74
C PHE A 54 16.72 3.53 12.12
N GLY A 55 16.80 2.97 10.91
CA GLY A 55 18.09 2.53 10.35
C GLY A 55 18.73 1.46 11.25
N GLU A 56 19.91 1.76 11.79
CA GLU A 56 20.61 0.88 12.74
C GLU A 56 20.27 1.17 14.21
N GLU A 57 19.52 2.25 14.49
CA GLU A 57 19.13 2.65 15.85
C GLU A 57 17.88 1.91 16.33
N GLN A 58 17.84 1.54 17.61
CA GLN A 58 16.66 1.00 18.28
C GLN A 58 16.02 2.06 19.18
N LEU A 59 14.74 2.32 18.96
CA LEU A 59 13.92 3.22 19.74
C LEU A 59 12.87 2.43 20.54
N GLU A 60 12.53 2.86 21.75
CA GLU A 60 11.46 2.24 22.54
C GLU A 60 10.10 2.40 21.85
N ASN A 61 9.30 1.33 21.83
CA ASN A 61 7.90 1.37 21.40
C ASN A 61 6.94 1.44 22.60
N PRO A 62 5.76 2.09 22.44
CA PRO A 62 5.28 2.79 21.25
C PRO A 62 5.87 4.21 21.11
N ILE A 63 6.09 4.63 19.86
CA ILE A 63 6.66 5.94 19.50
C ILE A 63 5.62 7.04 19.72
N SER A 64 6.01 8.12 20.41
CA SER A 64 5.15 9.29 20.57
C SER A 64 5.06 10.11 19.29
N ILE A 65 3.93 10.79 19.11
CA ILE A 65 3.71 11.65 17.94
C ILE A 65 4.79 12.73 17.79
N ASP A 66 5.26 13.34 18.89
CA ASP A 66 6.30 14.37 18.84
C ASP A 66 7.64 13.81 18.38
N LYS A 67 8.05 12.64 18.91
CA LYS A 67 9.27 11.96 18.48
C LYS A 67 9.18 11.51 17.03
N PHE A 68 8.01 11.04 16.61
CA PHE A 68 7.76 10.68 15.22
C PHE A 68 7.94 11.88 14.28
N ILE A 69 7.35 13.03 14.61
CA ILE A 69 7.46 14.24 13.79
C ILE A 69 8.91 14.74 13.75
N GLU A 70 9.64 14.68 14.87
CA GLU A 70 11.07 15.00 14.93
C GLU A 70 11.88 14.14 13.94
N ILE A 71 11.69 12.81 14.00
CA ILE A 71 12.38 11.85 13.11
C ILE A 71 12.03 12.16 11.65
N ILE A 72 10.74 12.21 11.30
CA ILE A 72 10.31 12.36 9.91
C ILE A 72 10.72 13.70 9.31
N SER A 73 10.71 14.77 10.10
CA SER A 73 11.12 16.11 9.66
C SER A 73 12.62 16.21 9.40
N SER A 74 13.44 15.38 10.07
CA SER A 74 14.89 15.34 9.86
C SER A 74 15.32 14.65 8.54
N LEU A 75 14.42 13.85 7.94
CA LEU A 75 14.73 13.07 6.74
C LEU A 75 14.49 13.88 5.45
N PRO A 76 15.44 13.88 4.49
CA PRO A 76 15.47 14.83 3.37
C PRO A 76 14.54 14.49 2.20
N PHE A 77 13.74 13.43 2.28
CA PHE A 77 12.89 12.97 1.17
C PHE A 77 11.47 13.53 1.24
N ASN A 78 10.90 13.82 0.07
CA ASN A 78 9.60 14.45 -0.08
C ASN A 78 8.42 13.47 0.05
N TYR A 79 8.65 12.17 -0.17
CA TYR A 79 7.60 11.16 -0.13
C TYR A 79 7.68 10.40 1.19
N LEU A 80 6.53 10.27 1.87
CA LEU A 80 6.36 9.51 3.11
C LEU A 80 5.30 8.43 2.88
N SER A 81 5.71 7.17 2.91
CA SER A 81 4.82 6.02 2.87
C SER A 81 4.52 5.53 4.29
N PHE A 82 3.24 5.56 4.64
CA PHE A 82 2.70 4.81 5.76
C PHE A 82 2.26 3.44 5.25
N THR A 83 2.89 2.39 5.76
CA THR A 83 2.71 0.99 5.35
C THR A 83 2.73 0.10 6.60
N GLY A 84 2.57 -1.22 6.41
CA GLY A 84 2.80 -2.34 7.35
C GLY A 84 2.25 -2.22 8.78
N GLY A 85 2.01 -3.30 9.50
CA GLY A 85 1.05 -4.29 9.02
C GLY A 85 -0.08 -3.59 8.26
N GLU A 86 -1.17 -3.18 8.92
CA GLU A 86 -2.19 -2.34 8.26
C GLU A 86 -2.16 -0.92 8.84
N PRO A 87 -1.69 0.11 8.09
CA PRO A 87 -1.49 1.44 8.63
C PRO A 87 -2.79 2.11 9.09
N LEU A 88 -3.95 1.78 8.51
CA LEU A 88 -5.22 2.41 8.88
C LEU A 88 -5.75 1.98 10.27
N LEU A 89 -5.16 0.93 10.87
CA LEU A 89 -5.34 0.64 12.30
C LEU A 89 -4.86 1.82 13.19
N ASN A 90 -3.93 2.63 12.68
CA ASN A 90 -3.35 3.81 13.33
C ASN A 90 -3.79 5.13 12.66
N SER A 91 -4.98 5.16 12.05
CA SER A 91 -5.50 6.32 11.29
C SER A 91 -5.47 7.64 12.07
N GLU A 92 -5.86 7.66 13.35
CA GLU A 92 -5.81 8.87 14.19
C GLU A 92 -4.37 9.41 14.35
N PHE A 93 -3.40 8.52 14.51
CA PHE A 93 -1.98 8.89 14.58
C PHE A 93 -1.48 9.45 13.25
N ILE A 94 -1.86 8.82 12.14
CA ILE A 94 -1.51 9.30 10.79
C ILE A 94 -2.11 10.69 10.56
N GLU A 95 -3.37 10.91 10.93
CA GLU A 95 -4.02 12.21 10.82
C GLU A 95 -3.28 13.31 11.59
N GLU A 96 -2.92 13.05 12.84
CA GLU A 96 -2.15 14.00 13.64
C GLU A 96 -0.77 14.29 13.01
N ALA A 97 -0.11 13.25 12.48
CA ALA A 97 1.20 13.40 11.87
C ALA A 97 1.18 14.25 10.59
N ILE A 98 0.22 14.01 9.69
CA ILE A 98 0.19 14.66 8.36
C ILE A 98 -0.22 16.13 8.39
N GLU A 99 -0.74 16.63 9.52
CA GLU A 99 -0.94 18.07 9.75
C GLU A 99 0.36 18.80 10.04
N LYS A 100 1.31 18.11 10.67
CA LYS A 100 2.56 18.70 11.16
C LYS A 100 3.75 18.43 10.24
N ILE A 101 3.56 17.60 9.22
CA ILE A 101 4.60 17.19 8.28
C ILE A 101 4.29 17.74 6.88
N ASP A 102 5.25 18.45 6.29
CA ASP A 102 5.18 18.90 4.89
C ASP A 102 5.85 17.89 3.94
N LYS A 103 5.15 16.77 3.72
CA LYS A 103 5.55 15.74 2.75
C LYS A 103 4.37 15.31 1.88
N LYS A 104 4.66 14.67 0.75
CA LYS A 104 3.68 13.96 -0.07
C LYS A 104 3.37 12.63 0.60
N ILE A 105 2.12 12.48 1.03
CA ILE A 105 1.68 11.35 1.83
C ILE A 105 1.23 10.22 0.92
N PHE A 106 1.76 9.03 1.17
CA PHE A 106 1.44 7.79 0.49
C PHE A 106 0.93 6.80 1.54
N ILE A 107 -0.23 6.18 1.33
CA ILE A 107 -0.77 5.14 2.23
C ILE A 107 -0.79 3.81 1.47
N GLU A 108 -0.13 2.80 2.02
CA GLU A 108 -0.14 1.42 1.54
C GLU A 108 -1.06 0.56 2.40
N THR A 109 -2.22 0.18 1.88
CA THR A 109 -3.28 -0.47 2.66
C THR A 109 -3.79 -1.72 1.96
N ASN A 110 -4.25 -2.69 2.76
CA ASN A 110 -5.03 -3.82 2.26
C ASN A 110 -6.47 -3.44 1.91
N GLY A 111 -6.90 -2.21 2.22
CA GLY A 111 -8.19 -1.66 1.80
C GLY A 111 -9.40 -2.35 2.44
N THR A 112 -9.25 -2.86 3.66
CA THR A 112 -10.37 -3.47 4.42
C THR A 112 -11.01 -2.56 5.46
N LEU A 113 -10.32 -1.47 5.85
CA LEU A 113 -10.73 -0.54 6.91
C LEU A 113 -11.32 0.74 6.34
N TYR A 114 -12.44 0.64 5.64
CA TYR A 114 -13.07 1.78 4.96
C TYR A 114 -13.72 2.77 5.94
N GLU A 115 -14.08 2.33 7.14
CA GLU A 115 -14.61 3.15 8.23
C GLU A 115 -13.56 4.08 8.85
N LYS A 116 -12.27 3.84 8.60
CA LYS A 116 -11.15 4.66 9.08
C LYS A 116 -10.84 5.85 8.16
N LEU A 117 -11.54 5.97 7.03
CA LEU A 117 -11.32 7.03 6.06
C LEU A 117 -12.03 8.32 6.48
N SER A 118 -11.29 9.25 7.08
CA SER A 118 -11.80 10.59 7.41
C SER A 118 -11.66 11.58 6.25
N SER A 119 -12.39 12.69 6.31
CA SER A 119 -12.24 13.81 5.37
C SER A 119 -10.82 14.37 5.35
N LYS A 120 -10.14 14.38 6.50
CA LYS A 120 -8.78 14.86 6.65
C LYS A 120 -7.80 13.99 5.87
N LEU A 121 -7.93 12.67 5.95
CA LEU A 121 -7.14 11.74 5.14
C LEU A 121 -7.44 11.92 3.65
N LEU A 122 -8.73 11.97 3.26
CA LEU A 122 -9.14 12.16 1.86
C LEU A 122 -8.56 13.43 1.23
N ASP A 123 -8.38 14.48 2.04
CA ASP A 123 -7.84 15.76 1.61
C ASP A 123 -6.32 15.81 1.53
N ARG A 124 -5.62 15.16 2.47
CA ARG A 124 -4.16 15.33 2.66
C ARG A 124 -3.33 14.22 2.02
N VAL A 125 -3.90 13.02 1.85
CA VAL A 125 -3.21 11.88 1.24
C VAL A 125 -3.05 12.14 -0.26
N SER A 126 -1.80 12.13 -0.73
CA SER A 126 -1.47 12.38 -2.12
C SER A 126 -1.68 11.12 -2.97
N PHE A 127 -1.40 9.95 -2.41
CA PHE A 127 -1.50 8.66 -3.10
C PHE A 127 -2.05 7.58 -2.16
N TRP A 128 -3.13 6.93 -2.59
CA TRP A 128 -3.69 5.75 -1.96
C TRP A 128 -3.25 4.53 -2.74
N SER A 129 -2.31 3.75 -2.20
CA SER A 129 -1.87 2.49 -2.80
C SER A 129 -2.59 1.33 -2.12
N MET A 130 -3.70 0.90 -2.70
CA MET A 130 -4.54 -0.16 -2.16
C MET A 130 -4.24 -1.47 -2.89
N ASP A 131 -3.91 -2.53 -2.14
CA ASP A 131 -3.72 -3.87 -2.70
C ASP A 131 -4.98 -4.74 -2.53
N ILE A 132 -5.68 -5.00 -3.63
CA ILE A 132 -6.81 -5.93 -3.68
C ILE A 132 -6.30 -7.34 -3.46
N LYS A 133 -6.68 -7.92 -2.32
CA LYS A 133 -6.31 -9.29 -1.98
C LYS A 133 -7.18 -10.29 -2.74
N LEU A 134 -6.53 -11.14 -3.55
CA LEU A 134 -7.22 -12.11 -4.40
C LEU A 134 -7.57 -13.39 -3.62
N PRO A 135 -8.84 -13.86 -3.67
CA PRO A 135 -9.28 -15.09 -3.01
C PRO A 135 -8.40 -16.31 -3.24
N SER A 136 -7.91 -16.50 -4.48
CA SER A 136 -7.00 -17.59 -4.83
C SER A 136 -5.73 -17.61 -3.98
N LEU A 137 -5.25 -16.45 -3.54
CA LEU A 137 -4.01 -16.29 -2.79
C LEU A 137 -4.19 -16.20 -1.28
N ILE A 138 -5.31 -15.65 -0.79
CA ILE A 138 -5.57 -15.49 0.65
C ILE A 138 -6.63 -16.43 1.22
N LYS A 139 -7.33 -17.18 0.35
CA LYS A 139 -8.42 -18.11 0.70
C LYS A 139 -9.63 -17.45 1.37
N GLU A 140 -9.87 -16.19 1.05
CA GLU A 140 -11.00 -15.38 1.55
C GLU A 140 -11.46 -14.42 0.44
N ASP A 141 -12.78 -14.30 0.23
CA ASP A 141 -13.34 -13.32 -0.72
C ASP A 141 -13.60 -11.98 -0.02
N LEU A 142 -12.74 -11.00 -0.32
CA LEU A 142 -12.82 -9.64 0.20
C LEU A 142 -13.25 -8.62 -0.85
N PHE A 143 -13.72 -9.03 -2.03
CA PHE A 143 -14.01 -8.10 -3.12
C PHE A 143 -15.04 -7.03 -2.74
N ASP A 144 -16.12 -7.39 -2.04
CA ASP A 144 -17.14 -6.42 -1.62
C ASP A 144 -16.57 -5.42 -0.61
N THR A 145 -15.74 -5.89 0.32
CA THR A 145 -15.01 -5.04 1.27
C THR A 145 -14.08 -4.05 0.55
N HIS A 146 -13.31 -4.54 -0.42
CA HIS A 146 -12.44 -3.71 -1.24
C HIS A 146 -13.23 -2.68 -2.07
N ILE A 147 -14.38 -3.08 -2.64
CA ILE A 147 -15.27 -2.17 -3.36
C ILE A 147 -15.80 -1.07 -2.44
N ASN A 148 -16.18 -1.41 -1.20
CA ASN A 148 -16.62 -0.42 -0.20
C ASN A 148 -15.51 0.58 0.12
N PHE A 149 -14.28 0.12 0.30
CA PHE A 149 -13.12 0.99 0.51
C PHE A 149 -12.91 1.95 -0.65
N ILE A 150 -12.83 1.44 -1.87
CA ILE A 150 -12.64 2.23 -3.09
C ILE A 150 -13.78 3.25 -3.26
N ASN A 151 -15.02 2.86 -2.99
CA ASN A 151 -16.17 3.76 -3.06
C ASN A 151 -16.08 4.94 -2.08
N ASN A 152 -15.47 4.75 -0.91
CA ASN A 152 -15.26 5.83 0.07
C ASN A 152 -14.14 6.80 -0.35
N LEU A 153 -13.27 6.41 -1.28
CA LEU A 153 -12.22 7.27 -1.85
C LEU A 153 -12.71 8.17 -3.00
N LYS A 154 -13.98 8.11 -3.43
CA LYS A 154 -14.50 8.89 -4.56
C LYS A 154 -14.21 10.40 -4.49
N LYS A 155 -14.21 10.96 -3.27
CA LYS A 155 -13.98 12.38 -3.00
C LYS A 155 -12.54 12.72 -2.60
N MET A 156 -11.61 11.77 -2.67
CA MET A 156 -10.21 12.03 -2.39
C MET A 156 -9.66 13.12 -3.32
N LYS A 157 -8.73 13.94 -2.80
CA LYS A 157 -8.00 14.93 -3.62
C LYS A 157 -6.79 14.32 -4.33
N GLY A 158 -6.23 13.25 -3.77
CA GLY A 158 -5.08 12.52 -4.29
C GLY A 158 -5.41 11.60 -5.48
N GLU A 159 -4.51 10.65 -5.71
CA GLU A 159 -4.63 9.58 -6.72
C GLU A 159 -4.80 8.22 -6.03
N LEU A 160 -5.64 7.35 -6.60
CA LEU A 160 -5.78 5.95 -6.19
C LEU A 160 -4.97 5.06 -7.12
N ILE A 161 -4.10 4.25 -6.54
CA ILE A 161 -3.33 3.21 -7.21
C ILE A 161 -3.89 1.89 -6.71
N ILE A 162 -4.74 1.26 -7.52
CA ILE A 162 -5.22 -0.09 -7.26
C ILE A 162 -4.09 -1.03 -7.67
N LYS A 163 -3.61 -1.85 -6.74
CA LYS A 163 -2.67 -2.93 -6.98
C LYS A 163 -3.40 -4.27 -6.81
N ALA A 164 -2.96 -5.27 -7.55
CA ALA A 164 -3.36 -6.65 -7.29
C ALA A 164 -2.13 -7.54 -7.45
N ILE A 165 -1.66 -8.11 -6.34
CA ILE A 165 -0.66 -9.17 -6.36
C ILE A 165 -1.31 -10.43 -6.93
N PHE A 166 -0.72 -10.99 -8.00
CA PHE A 166 -1.17 -12.24 -8.60
C PHE A 166 -0.01 -13.24 -8.74
N SER A 167 -0.31 -14.53 -8.68
CA SER A 167 0.68 -15.61 -8.88
C SER A 167 0.17 -16.59 -9.93
N THR A 168 0.90 -17.67 -10.21
CA THR A 168 0.41 -18.76 -11.08
C THR A 168 -0.84 -19.46 -10.55
N GLU A 169 -1.19 -19.27 -9.28
CA GLU A 169 -2.43 -19.79 -8.67
C GLU A 169 -3.63 -18.86 -8.88
N THR A 170 -3.41 -17.62 -9.33
CA THR A 170 -4.48 -16.65 -9.54
C THR A 170 -5.37 -17.01 -10.70
N GLU A 171 -6.67 -17.01 -10.46
CA GLU A 171 -7.69 -17.30 -11.45
C GLU A 171 -7.90 -16.11 -12.39
N GLU A 172 -8.24 -16.40 -13.64
CA GLU A 172 -8.37 -15.37 -14.69
C GLU A 172 -9.55 -14.44 -14.42
N GLU A 173 -10.63 -14.99 -13.88
CA GLU A 173 -11.83 -14.26 -13.49
C GLU A 173 -11.51 -13.19 -12.44
N GLU A 174 -10.58 -13.45 -11.53
CA GLU A 174 -10.13 -12.49 -10.54
C GLU A 174 -9.42 -11.29 -11.19
N LEU A 175 -8.58 -11.53 -12.20
CA LEU A 175 -7.91 -10.45 -12.95
C LEU A 175 -8.92 -9.55 -13.68
N PHE A 176 -9.94 -10.16 -14.29
CA PHE A 176 -11.04 -9.41 -14.91
C PHE A 176 -11.88 -8.65 -13.88
N LYS A 177 -12.12 -9.22 -12.70
CA LYS A 177 -12.85 -8.55 -11.61
C LYS A 177 -12.09 -7.34 -11.09
N VAL A 178 -10.78 -7.46 -10.88
CA VAL A 178 -9.90 -6.33 -10.55
C VAL A 178 -9.97 -5.23 -11.62
N TYR A 179 -9.86 -5.60 -12.90
CA TYR A 179 -10.00 -4.64 -14.00
C TYR A 179 -11.35 -3.92 -14.01
N LYS A 180 -12.44 -4.67 -13.79
CA LYS A 180 -13.80 -4.12 -13.71
C LYS A 180 -13.92 -3.11 -12.56
N ILE A 181 -13.43 -3.45 -11.37
CA ILE A 181 -13.44 -2.56 -10.20
C ILE A 181 -12.73 -1.24 -10.50
N ALA A 182 -11.52 -1.30 -11.06
CA ALA A 182 -10.76 -0.11 -11.42
C ALA A 182 -11.48 0.73 -12.49
N THR A 183 -12.06 0.09 -13.49
CA THR A 183 -12.83 0.77 -14.56
C THR A 183 -14.09 1.42 -14.03
N ASP A 184 -14.80 0.78 -13.09
CA ASP A 184 -16.01 1.33 -12.49
C ASP A 184 -15.68 2.53 -11.58
N PHE A 185 -14.56 2.52 -10.87
CA PHE A 185 -14.09 3.70 -10.15
C PHE A 185 -13.65 4.83 -11.09
N TYR A 186 -12.93 4.52 -12.18
CA TYR A 186 -12.48 5.49 -13.17
C TYR A 186 -13.63 6.34 -13.74
N LYS A 187 -14.81 5.75 -13.94
CA LYS A 187 -16.03 6.46 -14.38
C LYS A 187 -16.50 7.54 -13.40
N VAL A 188 -16.13 7.44 -12.13
CA VAL A 188 -16.55 8.36 -11.06
C VAL A 188 -15.42 9.31 -10.67
N ASN A 189 -14.16 8.85 -10.74
CA ASN A 189 -12.98 9.67 -10.50
C ASN A 189 -11.82 9.17 -11.37
N GLU A 190 -11.37 10.02 -12.30
CA GLU A 190 -10.34 9.68 -13.28
C GLU A 190 -8.92 9.55 -12.68
N ARG A 191 -8.73 9.97 -11.42
CA ARG A 191 -7.44 9.89 -10.71
C ARG A 191 -7.19 8.50 -10.15
N VAL A 192 -7.23 7.50 -11.04
CA VAL A 192 -6.99 6.10 -10.70
C VAL A 192 -6.03 5.45 -11.68
N LYS A 193 -5.20 4.57 -11.15
CA LYS A 193 -4.31 3.69 -11.90
C LYS A 193 -4.51 2.25 -11.45
N LEU A 194 -4.33 1.30 -12.35
CA LEU A 194 -4.33 -0.12 -12.02
C LEU A 194 -2.96 -0.74 -12.27
N ILE A 195 -2.44 -1.45 -11.28
CA ILE A 195 -1.17 -2.14 -11.34
C ILE A 195 -1.42 -3.62 -11.11
N PHE A 196 -1.25 -4.42 -12.16
CA PHE A 196 -1.11 -5.86 -12.00
C PHE A 196 0.32 -6.14 -11.54
N GLN A 197 0.47 -6.76 -10.37
CA GLN A 197 1.76 -6.98 -9.74
C GLN A 197 2.05 -8.48 -9.64
N PRO A 198 2.89 -9.05 -10.52
CA PRO A 198 3.22 -10.46 -10.42
C PRO A 198 4.02 -10.72 -9.13
N PHE A 199 3.64 -11.77 -8.42
CA PHE A 199 4.31 -12.20 -7.21
C PHE A 199 5.79 -12.40 -7.50
N THR A 200 6.64 -11.74 -6.72
CA THR A 200 8.09 -11.83 -6.87
C THR A 200 8.67 -12.46 -5.62
N GLN A 201 9.43 -13.54 -5.78
CA GLN A 201 10.05 -14.27 -4.69
C GLN A 201 11.52 -14.50 -5.01
N ASN A 202 12.40 -14.08 -4.10
CA ASN A 202 13.85 -14.20 -4.27
C ASN A 202 14.36 -13.60 -5.60
N GLY A 203 13.83 -12.44 -5.99
CA GLY A 203 14.15 -11.78 -7.26
C GLY A 203 13.51 -12.41 -8.50
N GLU A 204 12.82 -13.55 -8.37
CA GLU A 204 12.16 -14.21 -9.50
C GLU A 204 10.68 -13.82 -9.60
N ILE A 205 10.28 -13.38 -10.80
CA ILE A 205 8.89 -13.04 -11.11
C ILE A 205 8.11 -14.32 -11.42
N LYS A 206 6.99 -14.54 -10.71
CA LYS A 206 6.13 -15.72 -10.85
C LYS A 206 4.83 -15.34 -11.58
N LEU A 207 4.77 -15.67 -12.87
CA LEU A 207 3.57 -15.52 -13.69
C LEU A 207 3.53 -16.56 -14.82
N SER A 208 2.32 -16.87 -15.30
CA SER A 208 2.15 -17.73 -16.49
C SER A 208 2.03 -16.90 -17.78
N LYS A 209 2.37 -17.49 -18.92
CA LYS A 209 2.16 -16.88 -20.24
C LYS A 209 0.69 -16.51 -20.47
N LYS A 210 -0.24 -17.37 -20.03
CA LYS A 210 -1.68 -17.13 -20.17
C LYS A 210 -2.14 -15.87 -19.42
N GLN A 211 -1.65 -15.68 -18.20
CA GLN A 211 -1.93 -14.46 -17.42
C GLN A 211 -1.31 -13.21 -18.06
N LEU A 212 -0.09 -13.32 -18.59
CA LEU A 212 0.54 -12.22 -19.34
C LEU A 212 -0.30 -11.82 -20.56
N ASP A 213 -0.78 -12.79 -21.34
CA ASP A 213 -1.61 -12.56 -22.52
C ASP A 213 -2.94 -11.87 -22.14
N ILE A 214 -3.58 -12.29 -21.05
CA ILE A 214 -4.82 -11.68 -20.53
C ILE A 214 -4.58 -10.23 -20.08
N ILE A 215 -3.53 -10.00 -19.28
CA ILE A 215 -3.21 -8.65 -18.81
C ILE A 215 -2.85 -7.75 -19.99
N TYR A 216 -2.13 -8.26 -20.99
CA TYR A 216 -1.83 -7.52 -22.23
C TYR A 216 -3.11 -7.13 -22.99
N LEU A 217 -4.08 -8.05 -23.11
CA LEU A 217 -5.38 -7.75 -23.72
C LEU A 217 -6.16 -6.69 -22.93
N ILE A 218 -6.16 -6.80 -21.59
CA ILE A 218 -6.74 -5.79 -20.71
C ILE A 218 -6.08 -4.43 -20.98
N MET A 219 -4.74 -4.37 -21.01
CA MET A 219 -3.93 -3.16 -21.27
C MET A 219 -4.21 -2.51 -22.63
N LYS A 220 -4.50 -3.31 -23.66
CA LYS A 220 -4.81 -2.80 -25.00
C LYS A 220 -6.17 -2.08 -25.07
N SER A 221 -7.09 -2.39 -24.17
CA SER A 221 -8.49 -1.96 -24.28
C SER A 221 -8.81 -0.57 -23.69
N GLN A 222 -7.80 0.24 -23.35
CA GLN A 222 -7.93 1.13 -22.18
C GLN A 222 -8.16 2.62 -22.40
N ASN A 223 -8.88 3.18 -21.43
CA ASN A 223 -9.19 4.60 -21.26
C ASN A 223 -8.41 5.27 -20.11
N PHE A 224 -7.59 4.53 -19.34
CA PHE A 224 -6.78 5.04 -18.22
C PHE A 224 -5.50 4.20 -18.03
N GLU A 225 -4.57 4.66 -17.18
CA GLU A 225 -3.25 4.02 -17.01
C GLU A 225 -3.35 2.68 -16.27
N ILE A 226 -3.03 1.59 -16.97
CA ILE A 226 -2.84 0.25 -16.37
C ILE A 226 -1.46 -0.29 -16.73
N ARG A 227 -0.78 -0.88 -15.75
CA ARG A 227 0.61 -1.33 -15.89
C ARG A 227 0.79 -2.72 -15.29
N LEU A 228 1.77 -3.44 -15.83
CA LEU A 228 2.32 -4.67 -15.25
C LEU A 228 3.68 -4.32 -14.64
N ILE A 229 3.77 -4.30 -13.31
CA ILE A 229 4.99 -3.89 -12.59
C ILE A 229 5.29 -4.94 -11.51
N PRO A 230 6.45 -5.62 -11.54
CA PRO A 230 6.86 -6.55 -10.48
C PRO A 230 7.32 -5.81 -9.22
N GLN A 231 7.59 -6.55 -8.15
CA GLN A 231 8.15 -5.96 -6.92
C GLN A 231 9.64 -5.70 -7.12
N ILE A 232 10.00 -4.52 -7.61
CA ILE A 232 11.37 -4.16 -8.04
C ILE A 232 12.35 -4.22 -6.87
N HIS A 233 11.95 -3.85 -5.66
CA HIS A 233 12.82 -3.89 -4.48
C HIS A 233 13.35 -5.31 -4.19
N LYS A 234 12.53 -6.35 -4.44
CA LYS A 234 12.94 -7.76 -4.31
C LYS A 234 13.94 -8.20 -5.39
N ILE A 235 13.89 -7.58 -6.56
CA ILE A 235 14.83 -7.84 -7.67
C ILE A 235 16.16 -7.14 -7.42
N LEU A 236 16.11 -5.90 -6.93
CA LEU A 236 17.29 -5.09 -6.60
C LEU A 236 17.93 -5.45 -5.26
N ASN A 237 17.25 -6.27 -4.45
CA ASN A 237 17.66 -6.65 -3.11
C ASN A 237 17.87 -5.42 -2.20
N ILE A 238 16.91 -4.51 -2.23
CA ILE A 238 16.85 -3.32 -1.37
C ILE A 238 15.62 -3.39 -0.44
N PRO A 239 15.66 -2.71 0.72
CA PRO A 239 14.51 -2.61 1.63
C PRO A 239 13.27 -2.01 0.98
#